data_AF-A0A938R266-F1
#
_entry.id   AF-A0A938R266-F1
#
_cell.length_a   1.000
_cell.length_b   1.000
_cell.length_c   1.000
_cell.angle_alpha   90.00
_cell.angle_beta   90.00
_cell.angle_gamma   90.00
#
_symmetry.space_group_name_H-M   'P 1'
#
loop_
_entity.id
_entity.type
_entity.pdbx_description
1 polymer ?
#
loop_
_entity_poly.entity_id
_entity_poly.type
_entity_poly.pdbx_seq_one_letter_code
_entity_poly.pdbx_strand_id
1 'polypeptide(L)' 'EATWIFITASIGMYALAGGMQGFFITDDKWYDRIILLGSAVALVKPGLYTDVFGLVGVALVFYLQKRRVKRSAI' A
#
# COMPACT_ATOMS: atom_id res chain seq x y z
N GLU A 1 11.71 13.31 15.68
CA GLU A 1 11.78 11.84 15.84
C GLU A 1 10.41 11.16 15.98
N ALA A 2 9.78 11.16 17.17
CA ALA A 2 8.60 10.32 17.44
C ALA A 2 7.39 10.57 16.51
N THR A 3 7.10 11.82 16.15
CA THR A 3 6.00 12.16 15.24
C THR A 3 6.18 11.56 13.85
N TRP A 4 7.42 11.53 13.34
CA TRP A 4 7.72 10.96 12.03
C TRP A 4 7.52 9.44 12.02
N ILE A 5 8.00 8.78 13.08
CA ILE A 5 7.83 7.34 13.28
C ILE A 5 6.33 6.98 13.40
N PHE A 6 5.55 7.82 14.07
CA PHE A 6 4.10 7.60 14.20
C PHE A 6 3.36 7.69 12.87
N ILE A 7 3.70 8.68 12.03
CA ILE A 7 3.07 8.87 10.72
C ILE A 7 3.41 7.70 9.79
N THR A 8 4.70 7.33 9.71
CA THR A 8 5.18 6.22 8.86
C THR A 8 4.59 4.88 9.28
N ALA A 9 4.59 4.59 10.59
CA ALA A 9 3.97 3.38 11.13
C ALA A 9 2.45 3.32 10.87
N SER A 10 1.74 4.45 11.01
CA SER A 10 0.30 4.52 10.72
C SER A 10 0.01 4.19 9.26
N ILE A 11 0.74 4.81 8.31
CA ILE A 11 0.57 4.56 6.88
C ILE A 11 0.92 3.11 6.53
N GLY A 12 2.00 2.55 7.10
CA GLY A 12 2.38 1.16 6.92
C GLY A 12 1.31 0.19 7.42
N MET A 13 0.66 0.50 8.54
CA MET A 13 -0.41 -0.32 9.12
C MET A 13 -1.70 -0.27 8.27
N TYR A 14 -2.03 0.88 7.68
CA TYR A 14 -3.13 0.97 6.70
C TYR A 14 -2.84 0.18 5.42
N ALA A 15 -1.60 0.25 4.91
CA ALA A 15 -1.17 -0.57 3.78
C ALA A 15 -1.25 -2.07 4.10
N LEU A 16 -0.86 -2.46 5.32
CA LEU A 16 -0.93 -3.85 5.79
C LEU A 16 -2.37 -4.32 5.89
N ALA A 17 -3.25 -3.51 6.46
CA ALA A 17 -4.67 -3.82 6.61
C ALA A 17 -5.33 -4.04 5.25
N GLY A 18 -5.12 -3.15 4.28
CA GLY A 18 -5.70 -3.32 2.96
C GLY A 18 -5.07 -4.46 2.13
N GLY A 19 -3.77 -4.74 2.30
CA GLY A 19 -3.15 -5.94 1.75
C GLY A 19 -3.69 -7.24 2.37
N MET A 20 -3.90 -7.28 3.68
CA MET A 20 -4.52 -8.42 4.36
C MET A 20 -5.99 -8.58 3.97
N GLN A 21 -6.72 -7.50 3.78
CA GLN A 21 -8.13 -7.55 3.37
C GLN A 21 -8.29 -8.03 1.92
N GLY A 22 -7.24 -7.91 1.08
CA GLY A 22 -7.31 -8.26 -0.35
C GLY A 22 -8.22 -7.31 -1.13
N PHE A 23 -8.42 -6.11 -0.59
CA PHE A 23 -9.33 -5.10 -1.12
C PHE A 23 -8.90 -3.75 -0.55
N PHE A 24 -8.30 -2.89 -1.37
CA PHE A 24 -8.01 -1.50 -0.98
C PHE A 24 -9.16 -0.57 -1.38
N ILE A 25 -9.57 -0.60 -2.65
CA ILE A 25 -10.71 0.11 -3.25
C ILE A 25 -11.52 -0.81 -4.18
N THR A 26 -10.89 -1.83 -4.76
CA THR A 26 -11.51 -2.86 -5.62
C THR A 26 -10.81 -4.20 -5.41
N ASP A 27 -11.38 -5.30 -5.94
CA ASP A 27 -10.80 -6.64 -5.90
C ASP A 27 -9.31 -6.64 -6.29
N ASP A 28 -8.43 -6.83 -5.30
CA ASP A 28 -6.99 -6.97 -5.53
C ASP A 28 -6.72 -8.34 -6.14
N LYS A 29 -5.95 -8.37 -7.23
CA LYS A 29 -5.38 -9.66 -7.65
C LYS A 29 -4.32 -10.06 -6.65
N TRP A 30 -4.04 -11.36 -6.57
CA TRP A 30 -2.97 -11.93 -5.73
C TRP A 30 -1.67 -11.12 -5.80
N TYR A 31 -1.26 -10.67 -6.99
CA TYR A 31 -0.05 -9.85 -7.18
C TYR A 31 -0.10 -8.49 -6.48
N ASP A 32 -1.22 -7.78 -6.58
CA ASP A 32 -1.41 -6.48 -5.93
C ASP A 32 -1.35 -6.63 -4.40
N ARG A 33 -1.85 -7.75 -3.88
CA ARG A 33 -1.80 -8.13 -2.46
C ARG A 33 -0.38 -8.31 -1.93
N ILE A 34 0.49 -9.00 -2.69
CA ILE A 34 1.91 -9.17 -2.31
C ILE A 34 2.63 -7.82 -2.32
N ILE A 35 2.34 -6.97 -3.31
CA ILE A 35 2.96 -5.63 -3.41
C ILE A 35 2.53 -4.75 -2.22
N LEU A 36 1.25 -4.78 -1.84
CA LEU A 36 0.73 -4.08 -0.66
C LEU A 36 1.37 -4.58 0.63
N LEU A 37 1.48 -5.90 0.82
CA LEU A 37 2.15 -6.49 1.98
C LEU A 37 3.64 -6.14 2.03
N GLY A 38 4.34 -6.19 0.90
CA GLY A 38 5.74 -5.77 0.80
C GLY A 38 5.93 -4.28 1.11
N SER A 39 5.03 -3.44 0.63
CA SER A 39 5.02 -1.99 0.89
C SER A 39 4.74 -1.68 2.35
N ALA A 40 3.83 -2.42 2.97
CA ALA A 40 3.51 -2.29 4.39
C ALA A 40 4.70 -2.64 5.29
N VAL A 41 5.38 -3.75 4.99
CA VAL A 41 6.60 -4.16 5.72
C VAL A 41 7.71 -3.12 5.54
N ALA A 42 7.83 -2.53 4.35
CA ALA A 42 8.79 -1.45 4.12
C ALA A 42 8.47 -0.21 4.98
N LEU A 43 7.22 0.25 5.03
CA LEU A 43 6.84 1.43 5.81
C LEU A 43 6.88 1.24 7.34
N VAL A 44 6.74 0.02 7.84
CA VAL A 44 6.82 -0.26 9.29
C VAL A 44 8.23 0.01 9.84
N LYS A 45 9.27 -0.12 9.02
CA LYS A 45 10.63 0.24 9.42
C LYS A 45 10.88 1.72 9.10
N PRO A 46 11.02 2.61 10.10
CA PRO A 46 11.24 4.03 9.85
C PRO A 46 12.58 4.22 9.14
N GLY A 47 12.53 4.65 7.88
CA GLY A 47 13.69 4.89 7.03
C GLY A 47 13.27 5.57 5.74
N LEU A 48 13.97 6.64 5.35
CA LEU A 48 13.63 7.44 4.15
C LEU A 48 13.57 6.56 2.87
N TYR A 49 14.47 5.60 2.73
CA TYR A 49 14.50 4.69 1.59
C TYR A 49 13.33 3.70 1.57
N THR A 50 12.93 3.20 2.74
CA THR A 50 11.85 2.22 2.87
C THR A 50 10.48 2.88 2.75
N ASP A 51 10.34 4.11 3.22
CA ASP A 51 9.18 4.98 2.99
C ASP A 51 8.94 5.21 1.50
N VAL A 52 9.97 5.61 0.75
CA VAL A 52 9.84 5.86 -0.69
C VAL A 52 9.44 4.59 -1.42
N PHE A 53 10.05 3.45 -1.09
CA PHE A 53 9.73 2.18 -1.74
C PHE A 53 8.28 1.74 -1.48
N GLY A 54 7.81 1.85 -0.24
CA GLY A 54 6.44 1.47 0.06
C GLY A 54 5.39 2.50 -0.39
N LEU A 55 5.72 3.80 -0.44
CA LEU A 55 4.87 4.80 -1.11
C LEU A 55 4.71 4.50 -2.60
N VAL A 56 5.80 4.15 -3.27
CA VAL A 56 5.78 3.74 -4.68
C VAL A 56 4.92 2.50 -4.86
N GLY A 57 5.09 1.47 -4.03
CA GLY A 57 4.31 0.24 -4.12
C GLY A 57 2.81 0.46 -3.88
N VAL A 58 2.44 1.25 -2.86
CA VAL A 58 1.03 1.64 -2.60
C VAL A 58 0.47 2.45 -3.77
N ALA A 59 1.22 3.43 -4.30
CA ALA A 59 0.78 4.24 -5.43
C ALA A 59 0.57 3.40 -6.71
N LEU A 60 1.43 2.40 -6.93
CA LEU A 60 1.34 1.49 -8.07
C LEU A 60 0.08 0.62 -7.99
N VAL A 61 -0.19 0.03 -6.83
CA VAL A 61 -1.42 -0.75 -6.58
C VAL A 61 -2.65 0.14 -6.70
N PHE A 62 -2.62 1.36 -6.13
CA PHE A 62 -3.71 2.32 -6.23
C PHE A 62 -4.01 2.68 -7.69
N TYR A 63 -2.97 2.89 -8.51
CA TYR A 63 -3.11 3.18 -9.93
C TYR A 63 -3.70 1.99 -10.72
N LEU A 64 -3.23 0.78 -10.43
CA LEU A 64 -3.74 -0.45 -11.04
C LEU A 64 -5.21 -0.71 -10.69
N GLN A 65 -5.59 -0.54 -9.42
CA GLN A 65 -6.99 -0.63 -8.99
C GLN A 65 -7.85 0.43 -9.65
N LYS A 66 -7.43 1.70 -9.66
CA LYS A 66 -8.20 2.80 -10.27
C LYS A 66 -8.44 2.58 -11.77
N ARG A 67 -7.46 2.02 -12.49
CA ARG A 67 -7.64 1.61 -13.89
C ARG A 67 -8.63 0.45 -14.04
N ARG A 68 -8.64 -0.53 -13.13
CA ARG A 68 -9.63 -1.62 -13.18
C ARG A 68 -11.03 -1.16 -12.84
N VAL A 69 -11.22 -0.33 -11.82
CA VAL A 69 -12.53 0.25 -11.47
C VAL A 69 -13.13 0.97 -12.69
N LYS A 70 -12.32 1.78 -13.39
CA LYS A 70 -12.74 2.43 -14.63
C LYS A 70 -13.11 1.46 -15.74
N ARG A 71 -12.51 0.28 -15.79
CA ARG A 71 -12.72 -0.72 -16.85
C ARG A 71 -13.90 -1.65 -16.57
N SER A 72 -14.27 -1.83 -15.31
CA SER A 72 -15.49 -2.58 -14.91
C SER A 72 -16.76 -1.71 -14.94
N ALA A 73 -16.62 -0.38 -15.01
CA ALA A 73 -17.73 0.57 -15.12
C ALA A 73 -18.08 0.94 -16.59
N ILE A 74 -17.41 0.33 -17.57
CA ILE A 74 -17.68 0.46 -19.02
C ILE A 74 -18.19 -0.88 -19.51
#